data_AF-A0A536P5E2-F1
#
_entry.id   AF-A0A536P5E2-F1
#
_cell.length_a   1.000
_cell.length_b   1.000
_cell.length_c   1.000
_cell.angle_alpha   90.00
_cell.angle_beta   90.00
_cell.angle_gamma   90.00
#
_symmetry.space_group_name_H-M   'P 1'
#
loop_
_entity.id
_entity.type
_entity.pdbx_description
1 polymer ?
#
loop_
_entity_poly.entity_id
_entity_poly.type
_entity_poly.pdbx_seq_one_letter_code
_entity_poly.pdbx_strand_id
1 'polypeptide(L)'
;VRLRGPHCYEMFAGEDFDRIAAEEPATFFLTDWLVRNFERAVVRGLGLDRFPDLKSVYFQHYTRLLYLAQVEDERLAAKAHEIGAYLSLPLEVRQVGMGELETRLAQLVEAA
;
A
#
# COMPACT_ATOMS: atom_id res chain seq x y z
N VAL A 1 7.14 20.38 -9.77
CA VAL A 1 6.07 20.65 -8.77
C VAL A 1 5.94 19.43 -7.88
N ARG A 2 6.11 19.56 -6.55
CA ARG A 2 5.78 18.48 -5.61
C ARG A 2 4.28 18.63 -5.33
N LEU A 3 3.48 17.61 -5.64
CA LEU A 3 2.06 17.61 -5.26
C LEU A 3 2.00 17.74 -3.74
N ARG A 4 1.43 18.85 -3.26
CA ARG A 4 1.05 18.99 -1.85
C ARG A 4 -0.16 18.09 -1.63
N GLY A 5 -0.08 17.22 -0.63
CA GLY A 5 -1.13 16.26 -0.31
C GLY A 5 -0.63 15.20 0.67
N PRO A 6 -1.56 14.44 1.24
CA PRO A 6 -1.22 13.43 2.22
C PRO A 6 -0.41 12.27 1.62
N HIS A 7 0.07 11.35 2.47
CA HIS A 7 0.82 10.16 2.03
C HIS A 7 0.02 9.39 0.96
N CYS A 8 0.72 8.71 0.05
CA CYS A 8 0.08 8.06 -1.10
C CYS A 8 -1.05 7.09 -0.72
N TYR A 9 -1.03 6.50 0.47
CA TYR A 9 -2.13 5.67 0.98
C TYR A 9 -3.42 6.45 1.20
N GLU A 10 -3.35 7.66 1.75
CA GLU A 10 -4.52 8.53 1.95
C GLU A 10 -5.04 9.05 0.60
N MET A 11 -4.15 9.32 -0.35
CA MET A 11 -4.54 9.68 -1.72
C MET A 11 -5.34 8.58 -2.43
N PHE A 12 -5.03 7.31 -2.17
CA PHE A 12 -5.71 6.16 -2.78
C PHE A 12 -6.93 5.68 -1.98
N ALA A 13 -6.89 5.73 -0.65
CA ALA A 13 -8.01 5.35 0.20
C ALA A 13 -9.10 6.43 0.27
N GLY A 14 -8.79 7.68 -0.11
CA GLY A 14 -9.75 8.79 -0.13
C GLY A 14 -10.26 9.12 1.28
N GLU A 15 -11.50 9.61 1.38
CA GLU A 15 -12.15 9.96 2.67
C GLU A 15 -12.21 8.79 3.67
N ASP A 16 -12.10 7.55 3.19
CA ASP A 16 -12.10 6.34 4.02
C ASP A 16 -10.77 6.12 4.75
N PHE A 17 -9.69 6.80 4.37
CA PHE A 17 -8.37 6.58 4.98
C PHE A 17 -8.39 6.86 6.48
N ASP A 18 -8.94 8.00 6.90
CA ASP A 18 -8.98 8.38 8.32
C ASP A 18 -9.75 7.37 9.15
N ARG A 19 -10.86 6.85 8.59
CA ARG A 19 -11.64 5.79 9.22
C ARG A 19 -10.82 4.50 9.31
N ILE A 20 -10.22 4.04 8.22
CA ILE A 20 -9.40 2.83 8.17
C ILE A 20 -8.19 2.94 9.12
N ALA A 21 -7.53 4.09 9.16
CA ALA A 21 -6.38 4.34 10.01
C ALA A 21 -6.77 4.45 11.50
N ALA A 22 -7.94 4.99 11.81
CA ALA A 22 -8.46 5.09 13.17
C ALA A 22 -8.99 3.76 13.70
N GLU A 23 -9.75 3.01 12.88
CA GLU A 23 -10.34 1.73 13.26
C GLU A 23 -9.29 0.61 13.27
N GLU A 24 -8.30 0.68 12.38
CA GLU A 24 -7.36 -0.41 12.12
C GLU A 24 -5.91 0.08 11.93
N PRO A 25 -5.31 0.70 12.97
CA PRO A 25 -3.96 1.27 12.90
C PRO A 25 -2.86 0.22 12.64
N ALA A 26 -3.14 -1.05 12.91
CA ALA A 26 -2.25 -2.19 12.69
C ALA A 26 -2.30 -2.74 11.24
N THR A 27 -2.51 -1.86 10.25
CA THR A 27 -2.63 -2.23 8.83
C THR A 27 -1.34 -1.95 8.06
N PHE A 28 -0.79 -2.96 7.40
CA PHE A 28 0.26 -2.74 6.41
C PHE A 28 -0.40 -2.52 5.05
N PHE A 29 -0.09 -1.41 4.40
CA PHE A 29 -0.73 -1.04 3.14
C PHE A 29 0.15 -1.44 1.95
N LEU A 30 -0.50 -1.95 0.90
CA LEU A 30 0.11 -2.18 -0.41
C LEU A 30 -0.55 -1.29 -1.46
N THR A 31 0.26 -0.80 -2.38
CA THR A 31 -0.16 -0.20 -3.65
C THR A 31 0.41 -1.03 -4.78
N ASP A 32 -0.07 -0.86 -6.01
CA ASP A 32 0.43 -1.57 -7.19
C ASP A 32 1.96 -1.48 -7.33
N TRP A 33 2.53 -0.30 -7.07
CA TRP A 33 3.98 -0.11 -7.10
C TRP A 33 4.66 -0.96 -6.02
N LEU A 34 4.13 -0.97 -4.80
CA LEU A 34 4.74 -1.73 -3.71
C LEU A 34 4.61 -3.23 -3.93
N VAL A 35 3.47 -3.71 -4.45
CA VAL A 35 3.30 -5.11 -4.88
C VAL A 35 4.35 -5.47 -5.93
N ARG A 36 4.47 -4.66 -7.00
CA ARG A 36 5.45 -4.91 -8.08
C ARG A 36 6.88 -4.96 -7.55
N ASN A 37 7.21 -4.14 -6.56
CA ASN A 37 8.59 -3.92 -6.10
C ASN A 37 8.90 -4.47 -4.71
N PHE A 38 8.02 -5.30 -4.14
CA PHE A 38 8.08 -5.74 -2.75
C PHE A 38 9.43 -6.32 -2.35
N GLU A 39 10.02 -7.19 -3.19
CA GLU A 39 11.32 -7.80 -2.92
C GLU A 39 12.44 -6.77 -2.82
N ARG A 40 12.44 -5.73 -3.66
CA ARG A 40 13.47 -4.70 -3.62
C ARG A 40 13.22 -3.70 -2.48
N ALA A 41 11.98 -3.23 -2.36
CA ALA A 41 11.61 -2.15 -1.46
C ALA A 41 11.53 -2.59 0.00
N VAL A 42 10.95 -3.77 0.26
CA VAL A 42 10.70 -4.28 1.61
C VAL A 42 11.74 -5.33 1.96
N VAL A 43 11.84 -6.42 1.18
CA VAL A 43 12.71 -7.54 1.57
C VAL A 43 14.18 -7.12 1.62
N ARG A 44 14.73 -6.60 0.52
CA ARG A 44 16.13 -6.14 0.47
C ARG A 44 16.33 -4.80 1.18
N GLY A 45 15.37 -3.89 1.03
CA GLY A 45 15.41 -2.56 1.62
C GLY A 45 15.46 -2.57 3.15
N LEU A 46 14.72 -3.49 3.78
CA LEU A 46 14.75 -3.71 5.22
C LEU A 46 15.74 -4.80 5.65
N GLY A 47 16.46 -5.41 4.71
CA GLY A 47 17.48 -6.43 4.98
C GLY A 47 16.93 -7.78 5.44
N LEU A 48 15.67 -8.10 5.16
CA LEU A 48 15.03 -9.37 5.51
C LEU A 48 15.66 -10.58 4.79
N ASP A 49 16.30 -10.33 3.64
CA ASP A 49 17.09 -11.32 2.91
C ASP A 49 18.37 -11.73 3.65
N ARG A 50 18.97 -10.78 4.39
CA ARG A 50 20.22 -10.98 5.14
C ARG A 50 19.96 -11.34 6.61
N PHE A 51 18.88 -10.83 7.18
CA PHE A 51 18.50 -11.01 8.58
C PHE A 51 17.01 -11.38 8.68
N PRO A 52 16.65 -12.66 8.44
CA PRO A 52 15.25 -13.09 8.38
C PRO A 52 14.44 -12.81 9.66
N ASP A 53 15.09 -12.83 10.82
CA ASP A 53 14.45 -12.59 12.12
C ASP A 53 13.85 -11.17 12.23
N LEU A 54 14.38 -10.20 11.47
CA LEU A 54 13.85 -8.83 11.41
C LEU A 54 12.41 -8.79 10.89
N LYS A 55 11.97 -9.80 10.12
CA LYS A 55 10.59 -9.88 9.66
C LYS A 55 9.63 -9.89 10.85
N SER A 56 9.91 -10.71 11.86
CA SER A 56 9.06 -10.74 13.05
C SER A 56 9.09 -9.39 13.77
N VAL A 57 10.28 -8.81 13.94
CA VAL A 57 10.44 -7.54 14.66
C VAL A 57 9.68 -6.39 13.98
N TYR A 58 9.77 -6.29 12.65
CA TYR A 58 9.11 -5.23 11.90
C TYR A 58 7.61 -5.44 11.74
N PHE A 59 7.18 -6.71 11.64
CA PHE A 59 5.79 -7.02 11.29
C PHE A 59 4.92 -7.49 12.47
N GLN A 60 5.47 -7.70 13.67
CA GLN A 60 4.73 -8.27 14.82
C GLN A 60 3.51 -7.48 15.30
N HIS A 61 3.44 -6.17 15.02
CA HIS A 61 2.32 -5.33 15.45
C HIS A 61 1.28 -5.11 14.33
N TYR A 62 1.54 -5.62 13.13
CA TYR A 62 0.54 -5.61 12.07
C TYR A 62 -0.37 -6.82 12.23
N THR A 63 -1.66 -6.60 12.04
CA THR A 63 -2.69 -7.64 12.14
C THR A 63 -3.31 -7.96 10.79
N ARG A 64 -3.14 -7.08 9.80
CA ARG A 64 -3.63 -7.29 8.43
C ARG A 64 -2.79 -6.59 7.38
N LEU A 65 -3.00 -7.01 6.15
CA LEU A 65 -2.44 -6.46 4.93
C LEU A 65 -3.59 -5.94 4.06
N LEU A 66 -3.61 -4.65 3.73
CA LEU A 66 -4.62 -4.07 2.84
C LEU A 66 -3.98 -3.65 1.52
N TYR A 67 -4.37 -4.29 0.43
CA TYR A 67 -3.94 -3.93 -0.91
C TYR A 67 -4.96 -3.00 -1.57
N LEU A 68 -4.54 -1.76 -1.79
CA LEU A 68 -5.26 -0.73 -2.53
C LEU A 68 -4.89 -0.87 -4.01
N ALA A 69 -5.67 -1.69 -4.74
CA ALA A 69 -5.45 -2.01 -6.14
C ALA A 69 -5.96 -0.87 -7.03
N GLN A 70 -5.05 -0.23 -7.79
CA GLN A 70 -5.39 0.87 -8.70
C GLN A 70 -5.85 0.38 -10.08
N VAL A 71 -5.44 -0.83 -10.46
CA VAL A 71 -5.85 -1.47 -11.71
C VAL A 71 -6.28 -2.92 -11.45
N GLU A 72 -7.23 -3.39 -12.26
CA GLU A 72 -7.58 -4.81 -12.33
C GLU A 72 -6.47 -5.58 -13.06
N ASP A 73 -5.58 -6.22 -12.30
CA ASP A 73 -4.47 -7.04 -12.79
C ASP A 73 -4.36 -8.31 -11.94
N GLU A 74 -4.75 -9.45 -12.50
CA GLU A 74 -4.72 -10.75 -11.82
C GLU A 74 -3.31 -11.13 -11.33
N ARG A 75 -2.25 -10.68 -12.02
CA ARG A 75 -0.88 -10.96 -11.62
C ARG A 75 -0.51 -10.17 -10.37
N LEU A 76 -1.01 -8.95 -10.23
CA LEU A 76 -0.83 -8.17 -9.00
C LEU A 76 -1.63 -8.75 -7.84
N ALA A 77 -2.87 -9.18 -8.09
CA ALA A 77 -3.68 -9.83 -7.07
C ALA A 77 -2.99 -11.11 -6.54
N ALA A 78 -2.50 -11.98 -7.44
CA ALA A 78 -1.76 -13.17 -7.07
C ALA A 78 -0.51 -12.84 -6.25
N LYS A 79 0.28 -11.84 -6.68
CA LYS A 79 1.46 -11.41 -5.94
C LYS A 79 1.13 -10.81 -4.56
N ALA A 80 0.02 -10.07 -4.44
CA ALA A 80 -0.43 -9.57 -3.14
C ALA A 80 -0.74 -10.74 -2.17
N HIS A 81 -1.34 -11.83 -2.66
CA HIS A 81 -1.56 -13.04 -1.86
C HIS A 81 -0.24 -13.69 -1.42
N GLU A 82 0.75 -13.77 -2.31
CA GLU A 82 2.10 -14.26 -1.95
C GLU A 82 2.75 -13.39 -0.86
N ILE A 83 2.59 -12.07 -0.94
CA ILE A 83 3.09 -11.13 0.08
C ILE A 83 2.38 -11.36 1.42
N GLY A 84 1.06 -11.54 1.41
CA GLY A 84 0.28 -11.87 2.61
C GLY A 84 0.77 -13.15 3.28
N ALA A 85 1.01 -14.20 2.47
CA ALA A 85 1.57 -15.46 2.95
C ALA A 85 3.00 -15.28 3.50
N TYR A 86 3.85 -14.50 2.83
CA TYR A 86 5.22 -14.23 3.27
C TYR A 86 5.27 -13.49 4.62
N LEU A 87 4.40 -12.48 4.79
CA LEU A 87 4.30 -11.69 6.01
C LEU A 87 3.49 -12.38 7.11
N SER A 88 2.79 -13.48 6.80
CA SER A 88 1.82 -14.13 7.68
C SER A 88 0.70 -13.19 8.13
N LEU A 89 0.22 -12.33 7.23
CA LEU A 89 -0.87 -11.39 7.46
C LEU A 89 -2.07 -11.72 6.58
N PRO A 90 -3.31 -11.67 7.09
CA PRO A 90 -4.50 -11.80 6.26
C PRO A 90 -4.55 -10.63 5.27
N LEU A 91 -4.75 -10.97 3.99
CA LEU A 91 -4.86 -9.99 2.91
C LEU A 91 -6.32 -9.62 2.67
N GLU A 92 -6.58 -8.32 2.64
CA GLU A 92 -7.78 -7.72 2.05
C GLU A 92 -7.37 -6.97 0.78
N VAL A 93 -8.15 -7.12 -0.30
CA VAL A 93 -7.92 -6.42 -1.56
C VAL A 93 -9.09 -5.48 -1.80
N ARG A 94 -8.79 -4.20 -1.98
CA ARG A 94 -9.77 -3.16 -2.27
C ARG A 94 -9.40 -2.46 -3.57
N GLN A 95 -10.31 -2.53 -4.54
CA GLN A 95 -10.19 -1.73 -5.76
C GLN A 95 -10.38 -0.27 -5.41
N VAL A 96 -9.44 0.56 -5.82
CA VAL A 96 -9.44 2.01 -5.66
C VAL A 96 -9.20 2.64 -7.02
N GLY A 97 -9.85 3.76 -7.32
CA GLY A 97 -9.48 4.55 -8.49
C GLY A 97 -8.11 5.23 -8.28
N MET A 98 -7.71 6.07 -9.23
CA MET A 98 -6.60 7.00 -9.03
C MET A 98 -6.89 8.07 -7.94
N GLY A 99 -8.07 8.01 -7.33
CA GLY A 99 -8.47 8.78 -6.16
C GLY A 99 -8.38 10.29 -6.40
N GLU A 100 -7.85 10.99 -5.41
CA GLU A 100 -7.59 12.43 -5.42
C GLU A 100 -6.57 12.88 -6.48
N LEU A 101 -5.81 11.96 -7.09
CA LEU A 101 -4.77 12.32 -8.05
C LEU A 101 -5.35 12.92 -9.33
N GLU A 102 -6.45 12.36 -9.86
CA GLU A 102 -7.12 12.89 -11.04
C GLU A 102 -7.70 14.27 -10.77
N THR A 103 -8.39 14.44 -9.64
CA THR A 103 -8.95 15.73 -9.20
C THR A 103 -7.85 16.79 -9.03
N ARG A 104 -6.72 16.43 -8.40
CA ARG A 104 -5.60 17.36 -8.20
C ARG A 104 -4.86 17.66 -9.50
N LEU A 105 -4.77 16.72 -10.42
CA LEU A 105 -4.23 16.98 -11.75
C LEU A 105 -5.13 17.95 -12.52
N ALA A 106 -6.46 17.75 -12.48
CA ALA A 106 -7.42 18.65 -13.10
C ALA A 106 -7.30 20.07 -12.54
N GLN A 107 -7.25 20.22 -11.21
CA GLN A 107 -7.05 21.52 -10.56
C GLN A 107 -5.72 22.19 -10.94
N LEU A 108 -4.64 21.42 -11.08
CA LEU A 108 -3.34 21.95 -11.51
C LEU A 108 -3.33 22.39 -12.99
N VAL A 109 -4.09 21.71 -13.85
CA VAL A 109 -4.23 22.08 -15.27
C VAL A 109 -5.16 23.28 -15.45
N GLU A 110 -6.22 23.41 -14.63
CA GLU A 110 -7.11 24.57 -14.64
C GLU A 110 -6.48 25.83 -14.01
N ALA A 111 -5.51 25.66 -13.10
CA ALA A 111 -4.79 26.75 -12.46
C ALA A 111 -3.53 27.23 -13.21
N ALA A 112 -3.22 26.63 -14.37
CA ALA A 112 -2.06 26.96 -15.21
C ALA A 112 -2.50 27.70 -16.49
#